data_AF-A0A954N0A6-F1
#
_entry.id   AF-A0A954N0A6-F1
#
_cell.length_a   1.000
_cell.length_b   1.000
_cell.length_c   1.000
_cell.angle_alpha   90.00
_cell.angle_beta   90.00
_cell.angle_gamma   90.00
#
_symmetry.space_group_name_H-M   'P 1'
#
loop_
_entity.id
_entity.type
_entity.pdbx_description
1 polymer ?
#
loop_
_entity_poly.entity_id
_entity_poly.type
_entity_poly.pdbx_seq_one_letter_code
_entity_poly.pdbx_strand_id
1 'polypeptide(L)' 'MAAFVRLRDALAYDAADGEPVDLVLALIVPEHFTDQHLQLLAQVAEMFDQAPLLAQLRAAP' A
#
# COMPACT_ATOMS: atom_id res chain seq x y z
N MET A 1 13.21 -3.85 3.39
CA MET A 1 12.97 -4.16 1.95
C MET A 1 11.49 -3.93 1.68
N ALA A 2 11.11 -3.46 0.49
CA ALA A 2 9.71 -3.22 0.15
C ALA A 2 9.34 -3.96 -1.15
N ALA A 3 8.09 -4.40 -1.26
CA ALA A 3 7.50 -4.94 -2.47
C ALA A 3 6.16 -4.24 -2.72
N PHE A 4 5.92 -3.87 -3.98
CA PHE A 4 4.62 -3.37 -4.42
C PHE A 4 4.04 -4.36 -5.43
N VAL A 5 2.78 -4.71 -5.24
CA VAL A 5 2.08 -5.71 -6.03
C VAL A 5 0.72 -5.16 -6.44
N ARG A 6 0.46 -5.17 -7.74
CA ARG A 6 -0.88 -4.99 -8.28
C ARG A 6 -1.47 -6.35 -8.60
N LEU A 7 -2.59 -6.67 -7.95
CA LEU A 7 -3.36 -7.88 -8.19
C LEU A 7 -4.13 -7.73 -9.49
N ARG A 8 -4.30 -8.84 -10.22
CA ARG A 8 -5.14 -8.88 -11.42
C ARG A 8 -6.63 -8.80 -11.06
N ASP A 9 -7.01 -9.51 -10.01
CA ASP A 9 -8.35 -9.55 -9.48
C ASP A 9 -8.32 -8.99 -8.06
N ALA A 10 -9.22 -8.04 -7.78
CA ALA A 10 -9.29 -7.40 -6.46
C ALA A 10 -9.75 -8.41 -5.41
N LEU A 11 -9.13 -8.38 -4.23
CA LEU A 11 -9.39 -9.30 -3.14
C LEU A 11 -10.33 -8.67 -2.11
N ALA A 12 -11.30 -9.45 -1.62
CA ALA A 12 -12.11 -9.07 -0.46
C ALA A 12 -11.23 -9.12 0.80
N TYR A 13 -10.59 -8.00 1.12
CA TYR A 13 -9.65 -7.87 2.24
C TYR A 13 -10.30 -7.26 3.50
N ASP A 14 -11.62 -7.08 3.50
CA ASP A 14 -12.36 -6.36 4.55
C ASP A 14 -11.70 -5.03 4.91
N ALA A 15 -11.36 -4.24 3.88
CA ALA A 15 -10.80 -2.91 4.04
C ALA A 15 -11.76 -2.00 4.81
N ALA A 16 -11.25 -0.95 5.45
CA ALA A 16 -12.04 -0.07 6.31
C ALA A 16 -13.17 0.67 5.58
N ASP A 17 -13.03 0.84 4.26
CA ASP A 17 -14.03 1.40 3.33
C ASP A 17 -14.98 0.34 2.75
N GLY A 18 -14.70 -0.94 2.99
CA GLY A 18 -15.43 -2.08 2.42
C GLY A 18 -15.14 -2.34 0.94
N GLU A 19 -14.16 -1.64 0.33
CA GLU A 19 -13.80 -1.84 -1.07
C GLU A 19 -12.82 -3.02 -1.23
N PRO A 20 -12.91 -3.79 -2.34
CA PRO A 20 -11.95 -4.85 -2.61
C PRO A 20 -10.58 -4.26 -2.97
N VAL A 21 -9.51 -4.88 -2.48
CA VAL A 21 -8.13 -4.37 -2.57
C VAL A 21 -7.41 -5.01 -3.74
N ASP A 22 -6.86 -4.19 -4.65
CA ASP A 22 -6.07 -4.61 -5.80
C ASP A 22 -4.61 -4.13 -5.76
N LEU A 23 -4.29 -3.14 -4.92
CA LEU A 23 -2.94 -2.62 -4.74
C LEU A 23 -2.41 -2.97 -3.35
N VAL A 24 -1.26 -3.63 -3.29
CA VAL A 24 -0.65 -4.11 -2.05
C VAL A 24 0.79 -3.61 -1.95
N LEU A 25 1.14 -3.03 -0.81
CA LEU A 25 2.51 -2.71 -0.45
C LEU A 25 2.92 -3.53 0.77
N ALA A 26 3.99 -4.31 0.63
CA ALA A 26 4.59 -5.06 1.72
C ALA A 26 5.94 -4.43 2.10
N LEU A 27 6.12 -4.15 3.40
CA LEU A 27 7.37 -3.63 3.94
C LEU A 27 7.95 -4.62 4.96
N ILE A 28 9.17 -5.07 4.70
CA ILE A 28 9.96 -5.88 5.62
C ILE A 28 10.80 -4.94 6.47
N VAL A 29 10.46 -4.87 7.76
CA VAL A 29 11.15 -4.07 8.78
C VAL A 29 11.85 -5.01 9.77
N PRO A 30 13.16 -4.84 10.04
CA PRO A 30 13.86 -5.64 11.05
C PRO A 30 13.40 -5.26 12.47
N GLU A 31 13.44 -6.21 13.42
CA GLU A 31 13.02 -6.00 14.83
C GLU A 31 13.70 -4.82 15.53
N HIS A 32 14.92 -4.47 15.11
CA HIS A 32 15.71 -3.40 15.73
C HIS A 32 15.46 -2.01 15.14
N PHE A 33 14.59 -1.87 14.13
CA PHE A 33 14.31 -0.58 13.49
C PHE A 33 13.13 0.13 14.16
N THR A 34 13.49 1.14 14.95
CA THR A 34 12.59 2.03 15.69
C THR A 34 12.24 3.28 14.88
N ASP A 35 10.98 3.72 15.00
CA ASP A 35 10.36 4.99 14.59
C ASP A 35 10.46 5.44 13.12
N GLN A 36 11.66 5.52 12.54
CA GLN A 36 11.86 6.05 11.18
C GLN A 36 11.14 5.20 10.11
N HIS A 37 11.08 3.89 10.30
CA HIS A 37 10.38 2.99 9.37
C HIS A 37 8.85 3.12 9.48
N LEU A 38 8.34 3.39 10.69
CA LEU A 38 6.91 3.63 10.91
C LEU A 38 6.49 4.97 10.30
N GLN A 39 7.33 6.00 10.36
CA GLN A 39 7.09 7.26 9.65
C GLN A 39 7.05 7.07 8.13
N LEU A 40 7.93 6.23 7.59
CA LEU A 40 7.92 5.85 6.17
C LEU A 40 6.63 5.10 5.82
N LEU A 41 6.19 4.16 6.66
CA LEU A 41 4.93 3.45 6.47
C LEU A 41 3.74 4.42 6.46
N ALA A 42 3.71 5.38 7.39
CA ALA A 42 2.68 6.40 7.47
C ALA A 42 2.64 7.30 6.23
N GLN A 43 3.79 7.78 5.76
CA GLN A 43 3.86 8.56 4.51
C GLN A 43 3.35 7.76 3.32
N VAL A 44 3.71 6.48 3.22
CA VAL A 44 3.22 5.68 2.10
C VAL A 44 1.72 5.43 2.22
N ALA A 45 1.19 5.21 3.43
CA ALA A 45 -0.25 5.11 3.64
C ALA A 45 -0.98 6.39 3.22
N GLU A 46 -0.46 7.58 3.56
CA GLU A 46 -1.01 8.88 3.14
C GLU A 46 -0.98 9.06 1.62
N MET A 47 0.07 8.59 0.94
CA MET A 47 0.12 8.62 -0.52
C MET A 47 -0.98 7.75 -1.12
N PHE A 48 -1.23 6.57 -0.57
CA PHE A 48 -2.26 5.66 -1.07
C PHE A 48 -3.68 6.16 -0.83
N ASP A 49 -3.91 7.08 0.11
CA ASP A 49 -5.19 7.75 0.31
C ASP A 49 -5.54 8.73 -0.85
N GLN A 50 -4.57 9.04 -1.72
CA GLN A 50 -4.78 9.90 -2.87
C GLN A 50 -5.36 9.11 -4.06
N ALA A 51 -6.68 9.20 -4.26
CA ALA A 51 -7.40 8.68 -5.42
C ALA A 51 -6.71 8.93 -6.80
N PRO A 52 -6.19 10.14 -7.12
CA PRO A 52 -5.51 10.36 -8.39
C PRO A 52 -4.17 9.62 -8.53
N LEU A 53 -3.48 9.33 -7.42
CA LEU A 53 -2.26 8.52 -7.43
C LEU A 53 -2.62 7.04 -7.63
N LEU A 54 -3.63 6.53 -6.92
CA LEU A 54 -4.14 5.17 -7.10
C LEU A 54 -4.54 4.90 -8.56
N ALA A 55 -5.23 5.83 -9.20
CA ALA A 55 -5.62 5.72 -10.60
C ALA A 55 -4.40 5.62 -11.54
N GLN A 56 -3.35 6.40 -11.30
CA GLN A 56 -2.11 6.33 -12.07
C GLN A 56 -1.36 5.01 -11.86
N LEU A 57 -1.30 4.51 -10.62
CA LEU A 57 -0.69 3.21 -10.30
C LEU A 57 -1.44 2.04 -10.96
N ARG A 58 -2.77 2.13 -11.07
CA ARG A 58 -3.60 1.16 -11.80
C ARG A 58 -3.41 1.24 -13.31
N ALA A 59 -3.15 2.43 -13.86
CA ALA A 59 -2.93 2.66 -15.29
C ALA A 59 -1.48 2.39 -15.76
N ALA A 60 -0.53 2.24 -14.84
CA ALA A 60 0.86 1.94 -15.18
C ALA A 60 0.98 0.57 -15.89
N PRO A 61 1.85 0.42 -16.90
CA PRO A 61 2.00 -0.84 -17.64
C PRO A 61 2.47 -1.99 -16.75
#